data_AF-A0A5C5S725-F1
#
_entry.id   AF-A0A5C5S725-F1
#
_cell.length_a   1.000
_cell.length_b   1.000
_cell.length_c   1.000
_cell.angle_alpha   90.00
_cell.angle_beta   90.00
_cell.angle_gamma   90.00
#
_symmetry.space_group_name_H-M   'P 1'
#
loop_
_entity.id
_entity.type
_entity.pdbx_description
1 polymer ?
#
loop_
_entity_poly.entity_id
_entity_poly.type
_entity_poly.pdbx_seq_one_letter_code
_entity_poly.pdbx_strand_id
1 'polypeptide(L)'
;MNEIVTLIDGQAVTTSLAIAAGTETQHKNVLELVRTRISDFEQFGRVAFETRPFKTAGGVQSREVALLTEEQATLLMTFMRNSDVVVRFKVALVRAFFELRDRVAQQPALQGPELLAAAVLEAAEMLKAKDQQIAELEPRAAVADKILDATGDLSVRDAAQALTRAGIKVGQNRLFAVLDKSYGWISRAVGDGRYRVKQAAIEAGWMSVIPQSHYHPKTGVLVLDPPQPRVTPKGLQRLLADFGAIPSTT
;
A
#
# COMPACT_ATOMS: atom_id res chain seq x y z
N MET A 1 32.37 16.91 -7.43
CA MET A 1 32.63 16.24 -8.72
C MET A 1 31.34 15.51 -9.07
N ASN A 2 30.67 15.85 -10.17
CA ASN A 2 29.46 15.11 -10.57
C ASN A 2 29.91 13.74 -11.10
N GLU A 3 29.32 12.68 -10.58
CA GLU A 3 29.56 11.32 -11.08
C GLU A 3 29.06 11.22 -12.54
N ILE A 4 29.90 10.70 -13.44
CA ILE A 4 29.59 10.64 -14.87
C ILE A 4 28.55 9.57 -15.17
N VAL A 5 28.62 8.44 -14.47
CA VAL A 5 27.70 7.30 -14.57
C VAL A 5 27.33 6.89 -13.14
N THR A 6 26.04 6.61 -12.93
CA THR A 6 25.47 6.20 -11.65
C THR A 6 24.67 4.91 -11.83
N LEU A 7 24.52 4.13 -10.75
CA LEU A 7 23.71 2.92 -10.78
C LEU A 7 22.28 3.25 -10.31
N ILE A 8 21.29 3.00 -11.16
CA ILE A 8 19.86 3.14 -10.86
C ILE A 8 19.18 1.81 -11.18
N ASP A 9 18.50 1.22 -10.19
CA ASP A 9 17.82 -0.08 -10.32
C ASP A 9 18.69 -1.21 -10.91
N GLY A 10 19.98 -1.23 -10.55
CA GLY A 10 20.93 -2.23 -11.07
C GLY A 10 21.50 -1.93 -12.46
N GLN A 11 21.04 -0.85 -13.11
CA GLN A 11 21.52 -0.44 -14.43
C GLN A 11 22.46 0.77 -14.34
N ALA A 12 23.55 0.70 -15.11
CA ALA A 12 24.47 1.82 -15.29
C ALA A 12 23.81 2.87 -16.18
N VAL A 13 23.61 4.08 -15.65
CA VAL A 13 23.00 5.19 -16.40
C VAL A 13 23.80 6.47 -16.21
N THR A 14 23.87 7.27 -17.26
CA THR A 14 24.36 8.66 -17.20
C THR A 14 23.19 9.62 -17.25
N THR A 15 23.45 10.89 -16.92
CA THR A 15 22.43 11.93 -16.95
C THR A 15 22.74 12.96 -18.01
N SER A 16 21.70 13.53 -18.61
CA SER A 16 21.82 14.70 -19.51
C SER A 16 22.60 15.87 -18.87
N LEU A 17 22.58 16.00 -17.55
CA LEU A 17 23.39 16.97 -16.80
C LEU A 17 24.88 16.63 -16.80
N ALA A 18 25.23 15.36 -16.56
CA ALA A 18 26.61 14.89 -16.58
C ALA A 18 27.21 15.06 -17.99
N ILE A 19 26.45 14.72 -19.03
CA ILE A 19 26.86 14.92 -20.43
C ILE A 19 27.02 16.39 -20.75
N ALA A 20 26.06 17.24 -20.38
CA ALA A 20 26.13 18.69 -20.62
C ALA A 20 27.38 19.30 -19.96
N ALA A 21 27.62 18.94 -18.69
CA ALA A 21 28.79 19.42 -17.96
C ALA A 21 30.11 18.91 -18.57
N GLY A 22 30.18 17.63 -18.94
CA GLY A 22 31.40 17.02 -19.49
C GLY A 22 31.72 17.41 -20.93
N THR A 23 30.71 17.82 -21.71
CA THR A 23 30.88 18.28 -23.10
C THR A 23 30.92 19.80 -23.22
N GLU A 24 30.82 20.52 -22.11
CA GLU A 24 30.73 21.99 -22.05
C GLU A 24 29.59 22.55 -22.92
N THR A 25 28.48 21.81 -22.99
CA THR A 25 27.27 22.22 -23.72
C THR A 25 26.17 22.65 -22.77
N GLN A 26 25.28 23.52 -23.24
CA GLN A 26 24.13 23.92 -22.45
C GLN A 26 23.18 22.72 -22.29
N HIS A 27 22.76 22.45 -21.05
CA HIS A 27 21.89 21.31 -20.73
C HIS A 27 20.60 21.27 -21.54
N LYS A 28 20.01 22.44 -21.83
CA LYS A 28 18.82 22.53 -22.69
C LYS A 28 19.06 21.95 -24.10
N ASN A 29 20.26 22.13 -24.67
CA ASN A 29 20.58 21.64 -26.02
C ASN A 29 20.69 20.11 -26.02
N VAL A 30 21.21 19.53 -24.93
CA VAL A 30 21.27 18.08 -24.76
C VAL A 30 19.87 17.50 -24.64
N LEU A 31 19.00 18.10 -23.81
CA LEU A 31 17.61 17.66 -23.69
C LEU A 31 16.84 17.81 -25.00
N GLU A 32 17.02 18.91 -25.72
CA GLU A 32 16.40 19.15 -27.01
C GLU A 32 16.83 18.09 -28.03
N LEU A 33 18.11 17.74 -28.06
CA LEU A 33 18.61 16.68 -28.94
C LEU A 33 17.99 15.31 -28.61
N VAL A 34 17.90 14.97 -27.32
CA VAL A 34 17.24 13.72 -26.87
C VAL A 34 15.77 13.72 -27.27
N ARG A 35 15.04 14.82 -27.06
CA ARG A 35 13.61 14.93 -27.40
C ARG A 35 13.37 14.88 -28.91
N THR A 36 14.21 15.57 -29.69
CA THR A 36 14.08 15.61 -31.15
C THR A 36 14.30 14.24 -31.78
N ARG A 37 15.18 13.42 -31.18
CA ARG A 37 15.51 12.08 -31.67
C ARG A 37 15.00 10.97 -30.73
N ILE A 38 13.93 11.22 -29.99
CA ILE A 38 13.46 10.32 -28.95
C ILE A 38 13.16 8.92 -29.49
N SER A 39 12.59 8.81 -30.69
CA SER A 39 12.32 7.54 -31.36
C SER A 39 13.59 6.73 -31.64
N ASP A 40 14.72 7.39 -31.88
CA ASP A 40 16.01 6.72 -32.13
C ASP A 40 16.59 6.18 -30.82
N PHE A 41 16.45 6.92 -29.72
CA PHE A 41 16.87 6.46 -28.38
C PHE A 41 15.99 5.33 -27.85
N GLU A 42 14.69 5.39 -28.12
CA GLU A 42 13.73 4.38 -27.65
C GLU A 42 13.90 3.00 -28.31
N GLN A 43 14.70 2.90 -29.38
CA GLN A 43 15.14 1.61 -29.93
C GLN A 43 16.00 0.81 -28.93
N PHE A 44 16.65 1.48 -27.97
CA PHE A 44 17.44 0.87 -26.90
C PHE A 44 16.68 0.80 -25.57
N GLY A 45 15.37 1.01 -25.59
CA GLY A 45 14.52 1.07 -24.40
C GLY A 45 14.03 2.48 -24.08
N ARG A 46 13.00 2.59 -23.24
CA ARG A 46 12.34 3.86 -22.94
C ARG A 46 13.31 4.83 -22.24
N VAL A 47 13.36 6.07 -22.69
CA VAL A 47 14.14 7.13 -22.02
C VAL A 47 13.35 7.64 -20.81
N ALA A 48 13.96 7.60 -19.63
CA ALA A 48 13.37 8.12 -18.41
C ALA A 48 13.73 9.60 -18.21
N PHE A 49 12.76 10.39 -17.75
CA PHE A 49 12.94 11.80 -17.41
C PHE A 49 12.58 12.04 -15.94
N GLU A 50 13.47 12.69 -15.20
CA GLU A 50 13.27 13.02 -13.80
C GLU A 50 13.20 14.54 -13.59
N THR A 51 12.25 15.00 -12.78
CA THR A 51 12.21 16.39 -12.34
C THR A 51 13.02 16.53 -11.05
N ARG A 52 14.11 17.28 -11.09
CA ARG A 52 15.02 17.49 -9.95
C ARG A 52 15.00 18.96 -9.48
N PRO A 53 14.86 19.23 -8.17
CA PRO A 53 14.98 20.58 -7.65
C PRO A 53 16.45 21.05 -7.70
N PHE A 54 16.66 22.35 -7.94
CA PHE A 54 17.97 23.00 -7.88
C PHE A 54 17.84 24.42 -7.34
N LYS A 55 18.89 24.90 -6.66
CA LYS A 55 18.90 26.24 -6.04
C LYS A 55 19.25 27.31 -7.06
N THR A 56 18.49 28.39 -7.06
CA THR A 56 18.77 29.63 -7.80
C THR A 56 18.78 30.81 -6.83
N ALA A 57 19.29 31.96 -7.26
CA ALA A 57 19.25 33.20 -6.46
C ALA A 57 17.81 33.60 -6.08
N GLY A 58 16.81 33.20 -6.87
CA GLY A 58 15.38 33.45 -6.62
C GLY A 58 14.63 32.32 -5.89
N GLY A 59 15.34 31.32 -5.35
CA GLY A 59 14.74 30.18 -4.65
C GLY A 59 14.97 28.83 -5.33
N VAL A 60 14.28 27.79 -4.84
CA VAL A 60 14.37 26.44 -5.42
C VAL A 60 13.50 26.36 -6.67
N GLN A 61 14.12 26.05 -7.80
CA GLN A 61 13.44 25.78 -9.06
C GLN A 61 13.57 24.29 -9.39
N SER A 62 12.75 23.81 -10.33
CA SER A 62 12.82 22.42 -10.81
C SER A 62 13.38 22.39 -12.23
N ARG A 63 14.20 21.38 -12.53
CA ARG A 63 14.67 21.10 -13.89
C ARG A 63 14.48 19.63 -14.23
N GLU A 64 14.12 19.37 -15.46
CA GLU A 64 14.03 18.01 -15.98
C GLU A 64 15.42 17.48 -16.34
N VAL A 65 15.67 16.20 -16.12
CA VAL A 65 16.93 15.50 -16.42
C VAL A 65 16.61 14.17 -17.07
N ALA A 66 17.09 13.95 -18.29
CA ALA A 66 17.04 12.64 -18.92
C ALA A 66 18.08 11.69 -18.28
N LEU A 67 17.66 10.47 -18.00
CA LEU A 67 18.50 9.32 -17.65
C LEU A 67 18.73 8.50 -18.91
N LEU A 68 19.99 8.17 -19.20
CA LEU A 68 20.39 7.51 -20.42
C LEU A 68 21.22 6.26 -20.10
N THR A 69 20.86 5.12 -20.70
CA THR A 69 21.67 3.90 -20.64
C THR A 69 22.99 4.07 -21.40
N GLU A 70 23.88 3.08 -21.35
CA GLU A 70 25.14 3.09 -22.10
C GLU A 70 24.91 3.25 -23.62
N GLU A 71 23.96 2.51 -24.18
CA GLU A 71 23.64 2.54 -25.61
C GLU A 71 23.04 3.88 -26.02
N GLN A 72 22.11 4.40 -25.23
CA GLN A 72 21.50 5.71 -25.46
C GLN A 72 22.55 6.83 -25.34
N ALA A 73 23.41 6.80 -24.33
CA ALA A 73 24.48 7.78 -24.18
C ALA A 73 25.48 7.71 -25.35
N THR A 74 25.83 6.49 -25.78
CA THR A 74 26.71 6.27 -26.93
C THR A 74 26.11 6.86 -28.20
N LEU A 75 24.83 6.58 -28.48
CA LEU A 75 24.11 7.16 -29.61
C LEU A 75 24.10 8.70 -29.53
N LEU A 76 23.79 9.27 -28.36
CA LEU A 76 23.77 10.71 -28.16
C LEU A 76 25.12 11.33 -28.52
N MET A 77 26.22 10.68 -28.11
CA MET A 77 27.58 11.14 -28.42
C MET A 77 27.93 11.10 -29.91
N THR A 78 27.22 10.31 -30.74
CA THR A 78 27.39 10.31 -32.20
C THR A 78 26.79 11.54 -32.88
N PHE A 79 25.75 12.12 -32.28
CA PHE A 79 25.10 13.34 -32.79
C PHE A 79 25.84 14.62 -32.41
N MET A 80 26.74 14.56 -31.43
CA MET A 80 27.51 15.73 -30.98
C MET A 80 28.70 16.01 -31.89
N ARG A 81 29.00 17.30 -32.11
CA ARG A 81 30.16 17.73 -32.89
C ARG A 81 31.44 17.17 -32.28
N ASN A 82 32.32 16.62 -33.12
CA ASN A 82 33.58 16.04 -32.69
C ASN A 82 34.62 17.14 -32.35
N SER A 83 34.55 17.69 -31.14
CA SER A 83 35.56 18.59 -30.57
C SER A 83 36.48 17.84 -29.60
N ASP A 84 37.65 18.39 -29.28
CA ASP A 84 38.58 17.77 -28.33
C ASP A 84 37.94 17.54 -26.95
N VAL A 85 37.08 18.46 -26.50
CA VAL A 85 36.30 18.32 -25.26
C VAL A 85 35.39 17.10 -25.33
N VAL A 86 34.66 16.95 -26.43
CA VAL A 86 33.75 15.82 -26.67
C VAL A 86 34.52 14.50 -26.78
N VAL A 87 35.68 14.47 -27.43
CA VAL A 87 36.53 13.28 -27.51
C VAL A 87 37.03 12.86 -26.14
N ARG A 88 37.54 13.80 -25.33
CA ARG A 88 37.95 13.52 -23.95
C ARG A 88 36.80 12.98 -23.10
N PHE A 89 35.61 13.57 -23.26
CA PHE A 89 34.42 13.10 -22.54
C PHE A 89 33.99 11.71 -22.99
N LYS A 90 34.02 11.39 -24.29
CA LYS A 90 33.73 10.02 -24.79
C LYS A 90 34.64 8.98 -24.13
N VAL A 91 35.94 9.25 -24.04
CA VAL A 91 36.89 8.36 -23.37
C VAL A 91 36.54 8.19 -21.89
N ALA A 92 36.23 9.27 -21.19
CA ALA A 92 35.85 9.23 -19.77
C ALA A 92 34.53 8.47 -19.55
N LEU A 93 33.54 8.70 -20.41
CA LEU A 93 32.22 8.07 -20.36
C LEU A 93 32.32 6.56 -20.54
N VAL A 94 33.05 6.11 -21.57
CA VAL A 94 33.28 4.67 -21.83
C VAL A 94 33.99 4.03 -20.64
N ARG A 95 35.05 4.65 -20.11
CA ARG A 95 35.73 4.12 -18.91
C ARG A 95 34.78 4.01 -17.72
N ALA A 96 33.96 5.04 -17.47
CA ALA A 96 33.03 5.03 -16.35
C ALA A 96 31.98 3.91 -16.45
N PHE A 97 31.43 3.66 -17.65
CA PHE A 97 30.50 2.54 -17.85
C PHE A 97 31.18 1.18 -17.63
N PHE A 98 32.38 0.98 -18.18
CA PHE A 98 33.13 -0.26 -17.99
C PHE A 98 33.53 -0.49 -16.54
N GLU A 99 34.05 0.52 -15.85
CA GLU A 99 34.40 0.42 -14.42
C GLU A 99 33.19 0.06 -13.57
N LEU A 100 32.03 0.67 -13.84
CA LEU A 100 30.83 0.40 -13.06
C LEU A 100 30.27 -0.99 -13.35
N ARG A 101 30.31 -1.44 -14.61
CA ARG A 101 29.95 -2.81 -15.00
C ARG A 101 30.89 -3.84 -14.37
N ASP A 102 32.19 -3.58 -14.39
CA ASP A 102 33.19 -4.49 -13.81
C ASP A 102 33.04 -4.56 -12.28
N ARG A 103 32.70 -3.45 -11.61
CA ARG A 103 32.35 -3.47 -10.18
C ARG A 103 31.13 -4.34 -9.89
N VAL A 104 30.09 -4.26 -10.73
CA VAL A 104 28.90 -5.11 -10.60
C VAL A 104 29.24 -6.58 -10.88
N ALA A 105 30.09 -6.87 -11.86
CA ALA A 105 30.53 -8.23 -12.17
C ALA A 105 31.50 -8.82 -11.13
N GLN A 106 32.28 -7.98 -10.45
CA GLN A 106 33.19 -8.36 -9.36
C GLN A 106 32.50 -8.50 -8.01
N GLN A 107 31.25 -8.01 -7.86
CA GLN A 107 30.42 -8.48 -6.77
C GLN A 107 30.24 -9.98 -6.99
N PRO A 108 30.67 -10.84 -6.06
CA PRO A 108 30.48 -12.27 -6.23
C PRO A 108 28.97 -12.47 -6.34
N ALA A 109 28.51 -12.81 -7.54
CA ALA A 109 27.31 -13.60 -7.66
C ALA A 109 27.64 -14.82 -6.80
N LEU A 110 27.03 -14.91 -5.62
CA LEU A 110 27.00 -16.16 -4.88
C LEU A 110 26.63 -17.22 -5.93
N GLN A 111 27.34 -18.34 -6.00
CA GLN A 111 27.04 -19.40 -6.96
C GLN A 111 26.86 -20.71 -6.19
N GLY A 112 25.80 -21.46 -6.53
CA GLY A 112 25.54 -22.77 -5.96
C GLY A 112 25.16 -22.73 -4.46
N PRO A 113 25.81 -23.53 -3.58
CA PRO A 113 25.40 -23.70 -2.17
C PRO A 113 25.36 -22.41 -1.35
N GLU A 114 26.18 -21.41 -1.70
CA GLU A 114 26.28 -20.14 -0.95
C GLU A 114 25.08 -19.21 -1.21
N LEU A 115 24.51 -19.22 -2.43
CA LEU A 115 23.21 -18.56 -2.70
C LEU A 115 22.11 -19.18 -1.86
N LEU A 116 22.08 -20.51 -1.81
CA LEU A 116 21.07 -21.24 -1.06
C LEU A 116 21.23 -20.94 0.44
N ALA A 117 22.47 -20.91 0.96
CA ALA A 117 22.73 -20.56 2.35
C ALA A 117 22.26 -19.13 2.68
N ALA A 118 22.58 -18.15 1.82
CA ALA A 118 22.14 -16.77 2.01
C ALA A 118 20.61 -16.64 1.94
N ALA A 119 19.97 -17.29 0.94
CA ALA A 119 18.52 -17.30 0.80
C ALA A 119 17.82 -18.00 1.97
N VAL A 120 18.40 -19.08 2.50
CA VAL A 120 17.87 -19.79 3.68
C VAL A 120 18.01 -18.93 4.94
N LEU A 121 19.11 -18.20 5.11
CA LEU A 121 19.28 -17.29 6.25
C LEU A 121 18.28 -16.14 6.19
N GLU A 122 18.09 -15.52 5.02
CA GLU A 122 17.10 -14.47 4.84
C GLU A 122 15.67 -14.99 5.03
N ALA A 123 15.36 -16.17 4.49
CA ALA A 123 14.06 -16.82 4.69
C ALA A 123 13.83 -17.15 6.17
N ALA A 124 14.86 -17.57 6.91
CA ALA A 124 14.76 -17.86 8.34
C ALA A 124 14.46 -16.61 9.16
N GLU A 125 15.13 -15.49 8.86
CA GLU A 125 14.83 -14.19 9.50
C GLU A 125 13.40 -13.72 9.14
N MET A 126 12.98 -13.90 7.89
CA MET A 126 11.62 -13.57 7.46
C MET A 126 10.57 -14.45 8.16
N LEU A 127 10.82 -15.75 8.30
CA LEU A 127 9.96 -16.68 9.05
C LEU A 127 9.86 -16.27 10.51
N LYS A 128 10.98 -15.96 11.16
CA LYS A 128 11.00 -15.50 12.55
C LYS A 128 10.20 -14.21 12.74
N ALA A 129 10.33 -13.25 11.82
CA ALA A 129 9.54 -12.02 11.85
C ALA A 129 8.05 -12.30 11.65
N LYS A 130 7.69 -13.24 10.76
CA LYS A 130 6.29 -13.65 10.55
C LYS A 130 5.73 -14.43 11.74
N ASP A 131 6.50 -15.30 12.37
CA ASP A 131 6.10 -16.04 13.56
C ASP A 131 5.87 -15.11 14.75
N GLN A 132 6.66 -14.04 14.88
CA GLN A 132 6.40 -12.98 15.86
C GLN A 132 5.08 -12.25 15.59
N GLN A 133 4.80 -11.89 14.34
CA GLN A 133 3.51 -11.29 13.96
C GLN A 133 2.35 -12.27 14.20
N ILE A 134 2.52 -13.55 13.90
CA ILE A 134 1.51 -14.59 14.16
C ILE A 134 1.27 -14.69 15.67
N ALA A 135 2.31 -14.77 16.50
CA ALA A 135 2.19 -14.84 17.95
C ALA A 135 1.50 -13.60 18.56
N GLU A 136 1.72 -12.41 17.99
CA GLU A 136 1.01 -11.19 18.40
C GLU A 136 -0.47 -11.19 17.98
N LEU A 137 -0.78 -11.78 16.83
CA LEU A 137 -2.15 -11.87 16.30
C LEU A 137 -2.93 -13.05 16.87
N GLU A 138 -2.24 -14.09 17.36
CA GLU A 138 -2.80 -15.29 17.97
C GLU A 138 -3.80 -15.00 19.11
N PRO A 139 -3.54 -14.09 20.08
CA PRO A 139 -4.54 -13.75 21.09
C PRO A 139 -5.78 -13.04 20.49
N ARG A 140 -5.65 -12.30 19.38
CA ARG A 140 -6.79 -11.67 18.69
C ARG A 140 -7.61 -12.69 17.91
N ALA A 141 -6.95 -13.63 17.24
CA ALA A 141 -7.59 -14.74 16.52
C ALA A 141 -8.30 -15.69 17.50
N ALA A 142 -7.64 -16.06 18.60
CA ALA A 142 -8.22 -16.91 19.63
C ALA A 142 -9.45 -16.29 20.32
N VAL A 143 -9.50 -14.96 20.45
CA VAL A 143 -10.70 -14.24 20.93
C VAL A 143 -11.81 -14.25 19.88
N ALA A 144 -11.48 -14.11 18.58
CA ALA A 144 -12.45 -14.22 17.50
C ALA A 144 -13.05 -15.64 17.42
N ASP A 145 -12.23 -16.68 17.51
CA ASP A 145 -12.68 -18.09 17.44
C ASP A 145 -13.52 -18.49 18.66
N LYS A 146 -13.17 -18.04 19.87
CA LYS A 146 -13.98 -18.27 21.09
C LYS A 146 -15.36 -17.59 21.05
N ILE A 147 -15.57 -16.63 20.16
CA ILE A 147 -16.84 -15.91 20.00
C ILE A 147 -17.65 -16.48 18.83
N LEU A 148 -16.99 -17.08 17.83
CA LEU A 148 -17.62 -17.69 16.66
C LEU A 148 -18.26 -19.06 16.91
N ASP A 149 -18.05 -19.65 18.09
CA ASP A 149 -18.72 -20.89 18.50
C ASP A 149 -20.24 -20.71 18.78
N ALA A 150 -20.74 -19.47 18.80
CA ALA A 150 -22.16 -19.18 18.81
C ALA A 150 -22.74 -19.39 17.40
N THR A 151 -23.23 -20.59 17.12
CA THR A 151 -23.89 -20.95 15.87
C THR A 151 -25.25 -20.25 15.77
N GLY A 152 -25.27 -18.99 15.34
CA GLY A 152 -26.50 -18.24 15.04
C GLY A 152 -26.37 -16.72 15.13
N ASP A 153 -27.31 -16.00 14.50
CA ASP A 153 -27.37 -14.55 14.57
C ASP A 153 -27.79 -14.08 15.98
N LEU A 154 -26.93 -13.30 16.63
CA LEU A 154 -27.11 -12.88 18.01
C LEU A 154 -28.09 -11.72 18.12
N SER A 155 -28.89 -11.67 19.20
CA SER A 155 -29.58 -10.41 19.53
C SER A 155 -28.55 -9.32 19.79
N VAL A 156 -28.91 -8.05 19.60
CA VAL A 156 -28.01 -6.94 19.96
C VAL A 156 -27.62 -6.99 21.45
N ARG A 157 -28.47 -7.55 22.32
CA ARG A 157 -28.13 -7.80 23.72
C ARG A 157 -27.04 -8.85 23.86
N ASP A 158 -27.19 -10.00 23.22
CA ASP A 158 -26.24 -11.11 23.31
C ASP A 158 -24.91 -10.75 22.65
N ALA A 159 -24.95 -10.00 21.54
CA ALA A 159 -23.77 -9.43 20.90
C ALA A 159 -23.00 -8.50 21.86
N ALA A 160 -23.70 -7.63 22.60
CA ALA A 160 -23.05 -6.76 23.60
C ALA A 160 -22.42 -7.58 24.76
N GLN A 161 -23.08 -8.65 25.19
CA GLN A 161 -22.54 -9.56 26.22
C GLN A 161 -21.30 -10.32 25.71
N ALA A 162 -21.32 -10.78 24.45
CA ALA A 162 -20.18 -11.42 23.81
C ALA A 162 -18.98 -10.46 23.69
N LEU A 163 -19.20 -9.21 23.27
CA LEU A 163 -18.16 -8.17 23.24
C LEU A 163 -17.60 -7.88 24.65
N THR A 164 -18.45 -7.87 25.67
CA THR A 164 -18.02 -7.71 27.07
C THR A 164 -17.12 -8.85 27.53
N ARG A 165 -17.45 -10.10 27.16
CA ARG A 165 -16.60 -11.27 27.43
C ARG A 165 -15.25 -11.18 26.71
N ALA A 166 -15.20 -10.53 25.55
CA ALA A 166 -13.99 -10.25 24.78
C ALA A 166 -13.11 -9.12 25.35
N GLY A 167 -13.50 -8.51 26.49
CA GLY A 167 -12.77 -7.39 27.10
C GLY A 167 -13.26 -6.00 26.70
N ILE A 168 -14.27 -5.89 25.81
CA ILE A 168 -14.81 -4.60 25.36
C ILE A 168 -16.02 -4.22 26.22
N LYS A 169 -15.88 -3.22 27.09
CA LYS A 169 -16.94 -2.78 28.02
C LYS A 169 -18.08 -2.03 27.30
N VAL A 170 -18.96 -2.76 26.62
CA VAL A 170 -20.13 -2.20 25.91
C VAL A 170 -21.44 -2.80 26.42
N GLY A 171 -22.37 -1.94 26.86
CA GLY A 171 -23.72 -2.35 27.23
C GLY A 171 -24.69 -2.33 26.04
N GLN A 172 -25.80 -3.06 26.13
CA GLN A 172 -26.83 -3.16 25.07
C GLN A 172 -27.22 -1.80 24.47
N ASN A 173 -27.59 -0.82 25.30
CA ASN A 173 -28.03 0.50 24.83
C ASN A 173 -26.90 1.29 24.13
N ARG A 174 -25.65 1.13 24.58
CA ARG A 174 -24.50 1.75 23.91
C ARG A 174 -24.23 1.10 22.56
N LEU A 175 -24.37 -0.22 22.48
CA LEU A 175 -24.22 -0.93 21.20
C LEU A 175 -25.29 -0.48 20.20
N PHE A 176 -26.56 -0.34 20.61
CA PHE A 176 -27.60 0.26 19.76
C PHE A 176 -27.23 1.66 19.27
N ALA A 177 -26.70 2.52 20.14
CA ALA A 177 -26.28 3.87 19.75
C ALA A 177 -25.12 3.86 18.73
N VAL A 178 -24.16 2.96 18.90
CA VAL A 178 -23.01 2.82 17.99
C VAL A 178 -23.44 2.25 16.63
N LEU A 179 -24.30 1.23 16.63
CA LEU A 179 -24.87 0.66 15.39
C LEU A 179 -25.68 1.68 14.59
N ASP A 180 -26.37 2.61 15.27
CA ASP A 180 -27.15 3.68 14.65
C ASP A 180 -26.27 4.84 14.17
N LYS A 181 -25.44 5.40 15.06
CA LYS A 181 -24.71 6.66 14.81
C LYS A 181 -23.38 6.48 14.10
N SER A 182 -22.60 5.47 14.47
CA SER A 182 -21.23 5.30 13.95
C SER A 182 -21.21 4.44 12.70
N TYR A 183 -21.95 3.33 12.74
CA TYR A 183 -21.98 2.36 11.65
C TYR A 183 -23.15 2.56 10.68
N GLY A 184 -24.23 3.18 11.15
CA GLY A 184 -25.43 3.38 10.35
C GLY A 184 -26.11 2.08 9.92
N TRP A 185 -25.90 0.95 10.62
CA TRP A 185 -26.48 -0.35 10.28
C TRP A 185 -27.96 -0.47 10.65
N ILE A 186 -28.38 0.28 11.67
CA ILE A 186 -29.77 0.36 12.11
C ILE A 186 -30.25 1.80 12.09
N SER A 187 -31.55 2.01 12.22
CA SER A 187 -32.17 3.32 12.43
C SER A 187 -33.48 3.19 13.20
N ARG A 188 -33.88 4.24 13.93
CA ARG A 188 -35.19 4.27 14.58
C ARG A 188 -36.27 4.62 13.57
N ALA A 189 -37.33 3.80 13.51
CA ALA A 189 -38.48 4.11 12.68
C ALA A 189 -39.30 5.27 13.30
N VAL A 190 -39.78 6.18 12.45
CA VAL A 190 -40.46 7.42 12.85
C VAL A 190 -41.82 7.14 13.53
N GLY A 191 -42.45 6.00 13.25
CA GLY A 191 -43.75 5.64 13.82
C GLY A 191 -43.69 5.03 15.22
N ASP A 192 -42.96 3.93 15.38
CA ASP A 192 -42.95 3.12 16.62
C ASP A 192 -41.70 3.38 17.50
N GLY A 193 -40.75 4.18 17.02
CA GLY A 193 -39.47 4.46 17.70
C GLY A 193 -38.55 3.24 17.82
N ARG A 194 -38.89 2.10 17.21
CA ARG A 194 -38.12 0.85 17.31
C ARG A 194 -36.98 0.85 16.29
N TYR A 195 -35.89 0.18 16.65
CA TYR A 195 -34.75 0.01 15.75
C TYR A 195 -35.05 -0.98 14.63
N ARG A 196 -34.77 -0.60 13.39
CA ARG A 196 -34.85 -1.44 12.20
C ARG A 196 -33.50 -1.48 11.52
N VAL A 197 -33.13 -2.67 11.04
CA VAL A 197 -31.90 -2.88 10.27
C VAL A 197 -32.05 -2.24 8.89
N LYS A 198 -31.03 -1.51 8.46
CA LYS A 198 -31.00 -0.95 7.11
C LYS A 198 -30.65 -2.03 6.10
N GLN A 199 -31.27 -1.97 4.94
CA GLN A 199 -31.07 -2.94 3.86
C GLN A 199 -29.58 -3.11 3.49
N ALA A 200 -28.81 -2.02 3.44
CA ALA A 200 -27.38 -2.05 3.16
C ALA A 200 -26.57 -2.90 4.16
N ALA A 201 -26.97 -2.95 5.44
CA ALA A 201 -26.29 -3.77 6.46
C ALA A 201 -26.64 -5.26 6.33
N ILE A 202 -27.82 -5.57 5.79
CA ILE A 202 -28.24 -6.93 5.45
C ILE A 202 -27.47 -7.42 4.22
N GLU A 203 -27.42 -6.61 3.16
CA GLU A 203 -26.70 -6.93 1.92
C GLU A 203 -25.19 -7.09 2.15
N ALA A 204 -24.61 -6.27 3.02
CA ALA A 204 -23.22 -6.41 3.43
C ALA A 204 -22.97 -7.65 4.33
N GLY A 205 -24.04 -8.27 4.85
CA GLY A 205 -24.00 -9.44 5.70
C GLY A 205 -23.58 -9.17 7.14
N TRP A 206 -23.68 -7.93 7.63
CA TRP A 206 -23.33 -7.56 9.01
C TRP A 206 -24.49 -7.74 9.99
N MET A 207 -25.72 -7.65 9.49
CA MET A 207 -26.93 -7.78 10.30
C MET A 207 -27.96 -8.64 9.60
N SER A 208 -28.83 -9.26 10.38
CA SER A 208 -30.01 -9.97 9.89
C SER A 208 -31.24 -9.55 10.70
N VAL A 209 -32.41 -10.01 10.26
CA VAL A 209 -33.68 -9.72 10.89
C VAL A 209 -34.45 -11.00 11.13
N ILE A 210 -35.01 -11.13 12.34
CA ILE A 210 -35.90 -12.25 12.68
C ILE A 210 -37.32 -11.70 12.82
N PRO A 211 -38.30 -12.22 12.04
CA PRO A 211 -39.71 -11.92 12.25
C PRO A 211 -40.14 -12.30 13.66
N GLN A 212 -40.96 -11.47 14.28
CA GLN A 212 -41.51 -11.74 15.60
C GLN A 212 -43.03 -11.69 15.53
N SER A 213 -43.67 -12.46 16.40
CA SER A 213 -45.11 -12.40 16.59
C SER A 213 -45.43 -12.67 18.06
N HIS A 214 -46.50 -12.05 18.54
CA HIS A 214 -47.05 -12.29 19.87
C HIS A 214 -48.56 -12.46 19.77
N TYR A 215 -49.12 -13.25 20.69
CA TYR A 215 -50.57 -13.33 20.83
C TYR A 215 -51.06 -12.18 21.71
N HIS A 216 -52.07 -11.45 21.25
CA HIS A 216 -52.64 -10.36 22.01
C HIS A 216 -53.35 -10.91 23.28
N PRO A 217 -52.98 -10.46 24.49
CA PRO A 217 -53.33 -11.15 25.75
C PRO A 217 -54.83 -11.19 26.06
N LYS A 218 -55.64 -10.34 25.42
CA LYS A 218 -57.10 -10.28 25.63
C LYS A 218 -57.92 -10.91 24.50
N THR A 219 -57.36 -11.02 23.29
CA THR A 219 -58.12 -11.42 22.09
C THR A 219 -57.60 -12.73 21.49
N GLY A 220 -56.43 -13.21 21.91
CA GLY A 220 -55.84 -14.45 21.41
C GLY A 220 -55.42 -14.41 19.94
N VAL A 221 -55.44 -13.24 19.30
CA VAL A 221 -55.06 -13.06 17.89
C VAL A 221 -53.54 -12.93 17.77
N LEU A 222 -52.95 -13.59 16.77
CA LEU A 222 -51.53 -13.47 16.43
C LEU A 222 -51.26 -12.08 15.82
N VAL A 223 -50.44 -11.28 16.50
CA VAL A 223 -49.98 -9.97 16.05
C VAL A 223 -48.53 -10.09 15.58
N LEU A 224 -48.25 -9.63 14.36
CA LEU A 224 -46.89 -9.56 13.84
C LEU A 224 -46.18 -8.35 14.44
N ASP A 225 -45.05 -8.60 15.11
CA ASP A 225 -44.18 -7.55 15.62
C ASP A 225 -43.18 -7.08 14.55
N PRO A 226 -42.70 -5.83 14.65
CA PRO A 226 -41.54 -5.37 13.92
C PRO A 226 -40.37 -6.35 14.08
N PRO A 227 -39.71 -6.74 12.98
CA PRO A 227 -38.64 -7.72 13.02
C PRO A 227 -37.46 -7.20 13.86
N GLN A 228 -36.89 -8.08 14.67
CA GLN A 228 -35.82 -7.70 15.58
C GLN A 228 -34.45 -7.70 14.90
N PRO A 229 -33.62 -6.67 15.13
CA PRO A 229 -32.23 -6.65 14.67
C PRO A 229 -31.41 -7.78 15.29
N ARG A 230 -30.67 -8.50 14.45
CA ARG A 230 -29.67 -9.48 14.86
C ARG A 230 -28.31 -9.13 14.26
N VAL A 231 -27.25 -9.43 15.00
CA VAL A 231 -25.86 -9.25 14.58
C VAL A 231 -25.34 -10.60 14.11
N THR A 232 -24.92 -10.66 12.86
CA THR A 232 -24.35 -11.90 12.29
C THR A 232 -22.94 -12.12 12.83
N PRO A 233 -22.36 -13.33 12.71
CA PRO A 233 -20.96 -13.59 13.03
C PRO A 233 -20.00 -12.60 12.34
N LYS A 234 -20.26 -12.30 11.06
CA LYS A 234 -19.48 -11.32 10.27
C LYS A 234 -19.62 -9.89 10.81
N GLY A 235 -20.82 -9.49 11.24
CA GLY A 235 -21.03 -8.19 11.89
C GLY A 235 -20.31 -8.10 13.24
N LEU A 236 -20.33 -9.18 14.02
CA LEU A 236 -19.67 -9.25 15.31
C LEU A 236 -18.14 -9.19 15.20
N GLN A 237 -17.56 -9.91 14.24
CA GLN A 237 -16.12 -9.83 13.92
C GLN A 237 -15.70 -8.41 13.56
N ARG A 238 -16.49 -7.70 12.74
CA ARG A 238 -16.21 -6.31 12.39
C ARG A 238 -16.24 -5.39 13.61
N LEU A 239 -17.25 -5.55 14.47
CA LEU A 239 -17.31 -4.79 15.72
C LEU A 239 -16.08 -5.08 16.60
N LEU A 240 -15.67 -6.35 16.74
CA LEU A 240 -14.46 -6.72 17.49
C LEU A 240 -13.19 -6.06 16.95
N ALA A 241 -13.00 -6.08 15.63
CA ALA A 241 -11.83 -5.49 14.97
C ALA A 241 -11.75 -3.98 15.23
N ASP A 242 -12.87 -3.28 15.07
CA ASP A 242 -12.93 -1.82 15.19
C ASP A 242 -12.88 -1.36 16.67
N PHE A 243 -13.56 -2.06 17.59
CA PHE A 243 -13.48 -1.77 19.03
C PHE A 243 -12.10 -2.10 19.63
N GLY A 244 -11.40 -3.11 19.10
CA GLY A 244 -10.04 -3.46 19.50
C GLY A 244 -8.95 -2.50 19.01
N ALA A 245 -9.27 -1.64 18.02
CA ALA A 245 -8.35 -0.63 17.49
C ALA A 245 -8.47 0.74 18.19
N ILE A 246 -9.49 0.93 19.05
CA ILE A 246 -9.68 2.17 19.81
C ILE A 246 -8.96 2.00 21.15
N PRO A 247 -7.90 2.79 21.45
CA PRO A 247 -7.34 2.81 22.80
C PRO A 247 -8.46 3.22 23.75
N SER A 248 -8.65 2.39 24.79
CA SER A 248 -9.63 2.60 25.85
C SER A 248 -9.60 4.04 26.34
N THR A 249 -10.51 4.86 25.83
CA THR A 249 -10.72 6.21 26.35
C THR A 249 -11.74 6.07 27.46
N THR A 250 -11.19 6.16 28.67
CA THR A 250 -11.76 6.42 30.00
C THR A 250 -13.28 6.39 30.16
#